data_AF-A0AA37L537-F1
#
_entry.id   AF-A0AA37L537-F1
#
_cell.length_a   1.000
_cell.length_b   1.000
_cell.length_c   1.000
_cell.angle_alpha   90.00
_cell.angle_beta   90.00
_cell.angle_gamma   90.00
#
_symmetry.space_group_name_H-M   'P 1'
#
loop_
_entity.id
_entity.type
_entity.pdbx_description
1 polymer ?
#
loop_
_entity_poly.entity_id
_entity_poly.type
_entity_poly.pdbx_seq_one_letter_code
_entity_poly.pdbx_strand_id
1 'polypeptide(L)' 'MTIFPLTTAVLQQHARDAAEQGVPLAEANHYEPGSALWSEFNAAYAKALGECEVA' A
#
# COMPACT_ATOMS: atom_id res chain seq x y z
N MET A 1 -1.34 -21.38 -9.78
CA MET A 1 -1.90 -20.26 -9.01
C MET A 1 -1.10 -20.15 -7.74
N THR A 2 -0.07 -19.32 -7.74
CA THR A 2 0.90 -19.25 -6.65
C THR A 2 0.35 -18.31 -5.60
N ILE A 3 -0.19 -18.86 -4.51
CA ILE A 3 -0.64 -18.07 -3.36
C ILE A 3 0.64 -17.71 -2.61
N PHE A 4 1.21 -16.55 -2.93
CA PHE A 4 2.30 -16.01 -2.12
C PHE A 4 1.71 -15.67 -0.74
N PRO A 5 2.37 -16.05 0.37
CA PRO A 5 2.00 -15.47 1.65
C PRO A 5 2.06 -13.94 1.49
N LEU A 6 1.05 -13.23 1.98
CA LEU A 6 1.07 -11.77 2.12
C LEU A 6 2.22 -11.41 3.07
N THR A 7 3.44 -11.44 2.57
CA THR A 7 4.59 -10.91 3.27
C THR A 7 4.45 -9.40 3.28
N THR A 8 5.01 -8.75 4.30
CA THR A 8 5.07 -7.29 4.40
C THR A 8 5.56 -6.63 3.10
N ALA A 9 6.44 -7.30 2.34
CA ALA A 9 6.93 -6.83 1.04
C ALA A 9 5.83 -6.77 -0.05
N VAL A 10 4.95 -7.76 -0.12
CA VAL A 10 3.83 -7.75 -1.11
C VAL A 10 2.85 -6.64 -0.78
N LEU A 11 2.55 -6.45 0.51
CA LEU A 11 1.69 -5.37 0.99
C LEU A 11 2.27 -3.99 0.64
N GLN A 12 3.58 -3.79 0.86
CA GLN A 12 4.26 -2.55 0.51
C GLN A 12 4.28 -2.30 -1.00
N GLN A 13 4.51 -3.35 -1.80
CA GLN A 13 4.50 -3.24 -3.26
C GLN A 13 3.12 -2.85 -3.78
N HIS A 14 2.05 -3.44 -3.25
CA HIS A 14 0.67 -3.10 -3.62
C HIS A 14 0.31 -1.66 -3.25
N ALA A 15 0.74 -1.21 -2.06
CA ALA A 15 0.54 0.17 -1.61
C ALA A 15 1.27 1.17 -2.52
N ARG A 16 2.48 0.82 -2.97
CA ARG A 16 3.26 1.64 -3.90
C ARG A 16 2.58 1.72 -5.27
N ASP A 17 2.21 0.58 -5.82
CA ASP A 17 1.56 0.46 -7.13
C ASP A 17 0.25 1.24 -7.18
N ALA A 18 -0.54 1.19 -6.09
CA ALA A 18 -1.76 1.98 -5.95
C ALA A 18 -1.48 3.50 -5.93
N ALA A 19 -0.44 3.93 -5.21
CA ALA A 19 -0.04 5.34 -5.17
C ALA A 19 0.45 5.84 -6.53
N GLU A 20 1.27 5.05 -7.24
CA GLU A 20 1.78 5.37 -8.58
C GLU A 20 0.67 5.45 -9.63
N GLN A 21 -0.37 4.62 -9.50
CA GLN A 21 -1.57 4.67 -10.36
C GLN A 21 -2.55 5.78 -9.97
N GLY A 22 -2.32 6.50 -8.86
CA GLY A 22 -3.23 7.52 -8.35
C GLY A 22 -4.55 6.96 -7.80
N VAL A 23 -4.58 5.67 -7.39
CA VAL A 23 -5.77 5.04 -6.79
C VAL A 23 -5.97 5.62 -5.38
N PRO A 24 -7.12 6.21 -5.06
CA PRO A 24 -7.37 6.76 -3.73
C PRO A 24 -7.12 5.73 -2.63
N LEU A 25 -6.47 6.14 -1.53
CA LEU A 25 -6.14 5.24 -0.42
C LEU A 25 -7.36 4.48 0.14
N ALA A 26 -8.52 5.12 0.18
CA ALA A 26 -9.77 4.52 0.62
C ALA A 26 -10.27 3.38 -0.30
N GLU A 27 -9.88 3.41 -1.58
CA GLU A 27 -10.16 2.36 -2.56
C GLU A 27 -9.05 1.30 -2.58
N ALA A 28 -7.80 1.68 -2.28
CA ALA A 28 -6.66 0.78 -2.30
C ALA A 28 -6.52 -0.09 -1.03
N ASN A 29 -6.89 0.46 0.14
CA ASN A 29 -6.74 -0.22 1.42
C ASN A 29 -8.06 -0.87 1.88
N HIS A 30 -8.13 -2.20 1.78
CA HIS A 30 -9.28 -2.99 2.23
C HIS A 30 -9.09 -3.63 3.61
N TYR A 31 -7.99 -3.32 4.31
CA TYR A 31 -7.74 -3.87 5.64
C TYR A 31 -8.62 -3.19 6.70
N GLU A 32 -8.89 -3.90 7.80
CA GLU A 32 -9.69 -3.37 8.89
C GLU A 32 -9.03 -2.08 9.46
N PRO A 33 -9.77 -0.97 9.56
CA PRO A 33 -9.24 0.26 10.14
C PRO A 33 -8.70 0.05 11.56
N GLY A 34 -7.46 0.46 11.81
CA GLY A 34 -6.78 0.27 13.10
C GLY A 34 -6.02 -1.06 13.24
N SER A 35 -6.12 -1.97 12.26
CA SER A 35 -5.27 -3.15 12.21
C SER A 35 -3.81 -2.80 11.87
N ALA A 36 -2.88 -3.70 12.21
CA ALA A 36 -1.46 -3.56 11.85
C ALA A 36 -1.28 -3.46 10.33
N LEU A 37 -1.97 -4.34 9.57
CA LEU A 37 -1.93 -4.36 8.10
C LEU A 37 -2.44 -3.05 7.49
N TRP A 38 -3.51 -2.47 8.04
CA TRP A 38 -4.02 -1.17 7.60
C TRP A 38 -2.99 -0.06 7.80
N SER A 39 -2.32 -0.06 8.95
CA SER A 39 -1.30 0.94 9.28
C SER A 39 -0.05 0.78 8.41
N GLU A 40 0.42 -0.44 8.20
CA GLU A 40 1.57 -0.74 7.34
C GLU A 40 1.30 -0.36 5.88
N PHE A 41 0.08 -0.63 5.38
CA PHE A 41 -0.29 -0.30 4.01
C PHE A 41 -0.33 1.21 3.81
N ASN A 42 -0.96 1.94 4.73
CA ASN A 42 -1.04 3.39 4.68
C ASN A 42 0.34 4.05 4.74
N ALA A 43 1.24 3.52 5.58
CA ALA A 43 2.61 4.02 5.68
C ALA A 43 3.37 3.84 4.36
N ALA A 44 3.23 2.68 3.72
CA ALA A 44 3.85 2.39 2.43
C ALA A 44 3.27 3.26 1.29
N TYR A 45 1.95 3.43 1.27
CA TYR A 45 1.24 4.26 0.30
C TYR A 45 1.65 5.75 0.43
N ALA A 46 1.68 6.28 1.66
CA ALA A 46 2.10 7.65 1.93
C ALA A 46 3.57 7.89 1.54
N LYS A 47 4.45 6.92 1.81
CA LYS A 47 5.85 6.97 1.39
C LYS A 47 5.96 7.03 -0.14
N ALA A 48 5.19 6.21 -0.85
CA ALA A 48 5.19 6.18 -2.31
C ALA A 48 4.72 7.51 -2.94
N LEU A 49 3.67 8.13 -2.38
CA LEU A 49 3.24 9.47 -2.80
C LEU A 49 4.32 10.52 -2.55
N GLY A 50 4.96 10.48 -1.38
CA GLY A 50 6.05 11.39 -1.04
C GLY A 50 7.30 11.21 -1.90
N GLU A 51 7.55 10.02 -2.45
CA GLU A 51 8.63 9.76 -3.41
C GLU A 51 8.27 10.24 -4.83
N CYS A 52 6.99 10.23 -5.21
CA CYS A 52 6.52 10.67 -6.53
C CYS A 52 6.56 12.21 -6.70
N GLU A 53 6.51 12.98 -5.60
CA GLU A 53 6.55 14.46 -5.63
C GLU A 53 7.97 15.03 -5.79
N VAL A 54 9.02 14.19 -5.72
CA VAL A 54 10.43 14.61 -5.80
C VAL A 54 11.15 14.17 -7.08
N ALA A 55 10.43 13.59 -8.05
CA ALA A 55 10.98 13.04 -9.31
C ALA A 55 10.68 13.93 -10.52
#